data_AF-A0A1G5BBL8-F1
#
_entry.id   AF-A0A1G5BBL8-F1
#
_cell.length_a   1.000
_cell.length_b   1.000
_cell.length_c   1.000
_cell.angle_alpha   90.00
_cell.angle_beta   90.00
_cell.angle_gamma   90.00
#
_symmetry.space_group_name_H-M   'P 1'
#
loop_
_entity.id
_entity.type
_entity.pdbx_description
1 polymer ?
#
loop_
_entity_poly.entity_id
_entity_poly.type
_entity_poly.pdbx_seq_one_letter_code
_entity_poly.pdbx_strand_id
1 'polypeptide(L)'
;MDAFVSSMMTNILAVAAVFGSVLGFFSWLDKHASAEAKQKIVEWLKKPHQSELNLGNTFDPLFRLVYGTNILSVHGFVRASVVTCILCLLFTLLWALANFQELRGIAFPDITGEFNSDSNLYFSFHQFLGNLVVYILFFSIPCDYITLLFSHLAIQKSVRARSILRAAVLLLCAYIACVLVYYAAFVILTKIHPLTNEGGGIELIWGAVHFETLVIFFSGTGPHEVSGSFGPYLYSSFFALSWFVSFLCTATLLRIIIFLSKSLGVLTWLINVDEHPVTCIGIIAATSIGICYSLFLIVARIA
;
A
#
# COMPACT_ATOMS: atom_id res chain seq x y z
N MET A 1 7.76 -8.76 33.09
CA MET A 1 8.99 -8.60 32.30
C MET A 1 8.89 -9.36 30.98
N ASP A 2 8.40 -10.60 31.01
CA ASP A 2 8.35 -11.49 29.83
C ASP A 2 7.46 -10.99 28.68
N ALA A 3 6.28 -10.44 28.97
CA ALA A 3 5.41 -9.85 27.94
C ALA A 3 6.06 -8.67 27.20
N PHE A 4 6.85 -7.85 27.91
CA PHE A 4 7.56 -6.72 27.32
C PHE A 4 8.66 -7.18 26.37
N VAL A 5 9.43 -8.20 26.77
CA VAL A 5 10.51 -8.77 25.96
C VAL A 5 9.93 -9.49 24.73
N SER A 6 8.86 -10.27 24.91
CA SER A 6 8.16 -10.95 23.81
C SER A 6 7.65 -9.96 22.76
N SER A 7 6.93 -8.91 23.17
CA SER A 7 6.46 -7.85 22.27
C SER A 7 7.61 -7.14 21.53
N MET A 8 8.71 -6.84 22.23
CA MET A 8 9.87 -6.21 21.62
C MET A 8 10.54 -7.11 20.57
N MET A 9 10.69 -8.41 20.87
CA MET A 9 11.24 -9.38 19.92
C MET A 9 10.35 -9.51 18.68
N THR A 10 9.02 -9.59 18.85
CA THR A 10 8.08 -9.64 17.72
C THR A 10 8.21 -8.41 16.83
N ASN A 11 8.33 -7.21 17.41
CA ASN A 11 8.51 -5.97 16.66
C ASN A 11 9.83 -5.94 15.88
N ILE A 12 10.94 -6.36 16.50
CA ILE A 12 12.25 -6.43 15.83
C ILE A 12 12.20 -7.42 14.67
N LEU A 13 11.60 -8.60 14.88
CA LEU A 13 11.44 -9.62 13.84
C LEU A 13 10.55 -9.12 12.70
N ALA A 14 9.47 -8.39 12.99
CA ALA A 14 8.61 -7.79 11.97
C ALA A 14 9.36 -6.74 11.13
N VAL A 15 10.11 -5.84 11.77
CA VAL A 15 10.96 -4.86 11.06
C VAL A 15 11.99 -5.56 10.17
N ALA A 16 12.68 -6.57 10.72
CA ALA A 16 13.67 -7.35 9.98
C ALA A 16 13.06 -8.11 8.81
N ALA A 17 11.87 -8.70 8.98
CA ALA A 17 11.14 -9.40 7.93
C ALA A 17 10.71 -8.45 6.81
N VAL A 18 10.16 -7.28 7.14
CA VAL A 18 9.78 -6.26 6.14
C VAL A 18 11.02 -5.76 5.39
N PHE A 19 12.09 -5.43 6.11
CA PHE A 19 13.35 -4.98 5.51
C PHE A 19 13.92 -6.04 4.57
N GLY A 20 14.03 -7.29 5.04
CA GLY A 20 14.56 -8.42 4.28
C GLY A 20 13.71 -8.75 3.06
N SER A 21 12.39 -8.66 3.17
CA SER A 21 11.46 -8.91 2.05
C SER A 21 11.59 -7.86 0.95
N VAL A 22 11.63 -6.57 1.32
CA VAL A 22 11.83 -5.48 0.35
C VAL A 22 13.19 -5.62 -0.31
N LEU A 23 14.25 -5.80 0.46
CA LEU A 23 15.60 -5.96 -0.08
C LEU A 23 15.71 -7.20 -0.99
N GLY A 24 15.15 -8.33 -0.57
CA GLY A 24 15.13 -9.58 -1.33
C GLY A 24 14.38 -9.43 -2.65
N PHE A 25 13.23 -8.75 -2.64
CA PHE A 25 12.46 -8.45 -3.86
C PHE A 25 13.25 -7.60 -4.86
N PHE A 26 13.85 -6.51 -4.41
CA PHE A 26 14.66 -5.64 -5.29
C PHE A 26 15.94 -6.34 -5.78
N SER A 27 16.57 -7.17 -4.96
CA SER A 27 17.72 -7.98 -5.36
C SER A 27 17.32 -9.02 -6.41
N TRP A 28 16.15 -9.65 -6.23
CA TRP A 28 15.57 -10.56 -7.22
C TRP A 28 15.27 -9.82 -8.54
N LEU A 29 14.68 -8.63 -8.47
CA LEU A 29 14.46 -7.78 -9.65
C LEU A 29 15.76 -7.40 -10.34
N ASP A 30 16.79 -7.01 -9.57
CA ASP A 30 18.11 -6.70 -10.13
C ASP A 30 18.66 -7.91 -10.88
N LYS A 31 18.56 -9.11 -10.31
CA LYS A 31 19.05 -10.34 -10.96
C LYS A 31 18.33 -10.65 -12.29
N HIS A 32 17.04 -10.33 -12.39
CA HIS A 32 16.21 -10.65 -13.57
C HIS A 32 16.01 -9.49 -14.54
N ALA A 33 16.45 -8.27 -14.18
CA ALA A 33 16.38 -7.12 -15.07
C ALA A 33 17.34 -7.26 -16.26
N SER A 34 16.90 -6.84 -17.44
CA SER A 34 17.74 -6.80 -18.63
C SER A 34 18.91 -5.82 -18.45
N ALA A 35 20.03 -6.08 -19.10
CA ALA A 35 21.20 -5.19 -19.06
C ALA A 35 20.85 -3.76 -19.52
N GLU A 36 19.99 -3.63 -20.53
CA GLU A 36 19.50 -2.33 -21.01
C GLU A 36 18.70 -1.59 -19.94
N ALA A 37 17.80 -2.28 -19.22
CA ALA A 37 17.03 -1.68 -18.14
C ALA A 37 17.94 -1.23 -16.99
N LYS A 38 18.91 -2.07 -16.60
CA LYS A 38 19.92 -1.73 -15.59
C LYS A 38 20.70 -0.49 -16.00
N GLN A 39 21.20 -0.44 -17.23
CA GLN A 39 21.95 0.70 -17.73
C GLN A 39 21.10 1.98 -17.71
N LYS A 40 19.83 1.94 -18.13
CA LYS A 40 18.93 3.10 -18.04
C LYS A 40 18.74 3.56 -16.60
N ILE A 41 18.65 2.63 -15.65
CA ILE A 41 18.58 2.97 -14.23
C ILE A 41 19.91 3.58 -13.77
N VAL A 42 21.06 2.99 -14.08
CA VAL A 42 22.38 3.56 -13.75
C VAL A 42 22.52 4.98 -14.29
N GLU A 43 22.16 5.21 -15.56
CA GLU A 43 22.21 6.53 -16.18
C GLU A 43 21.27 7.52 -15.48
N TRP A 44 20.07 7.08 -15.12
CA TRP A 44 19.11 7.86 -14.36
C TRP A 44 19.63 8.21 -12.96
N LEU A 45 20.24 7.25 -12.25
CA LEU A 45 20.81 7.43 -10.92
C LEU A 45 22.03 8.37 -10.97
N LYS A 46 22.95 8.19 -11.94
CA LYS A 46 24.24 8.90 -12.02
C LYS A 46 24.20 10.29 -12.63
N LYS A 47 23.13 10.68 -13.34
CA LYS A 47 22.98 12.02 -13.93
C LYS A 47 21.98 12.90 -13.15
N PRO A 48 22.12 13.12 -11.83
CA PRO A 48 21.15 13.88 -11.05
C PRO A 48 21.19 15.39 -11.36
N HIS A 49 22.25 15.90 -12.02
CA HIS A 49 22.46 17.33 -12.29
C HIS A 49 22.02 17.80 -13.68
N GLN A 50 21.68 16.91 -14.62
CA GLN A 50 21.28 17.31 -15.99
C GLN A 50 19.77 17.41 -16.21
N SER A 51 18.93 17.15 -15.21
CA SER A 51 17.51 17.51 -15.29
C SER A 51 17.00 17.91 -13.92
N GLU A 52 16.33 19.05 -13.81
CA GLU A 52 15.29 19.14 -12.79
C GLU A 52 14.42 17.92 -12.98
N LEU A 53 14.32 17.08 -11.94
CA LEU A 53 13.47 15.89 -11.83
C LEU A 53 12.38 15.91 -12.90
N ASN A 54 12.70 15.41 -14.09
CA ASN A 54 11.71 15.37 -15.16
C ASN A 54 10.95 14.07 -14.91
N LEU A 55 10.34 14.02 -13.73
CA LEU A 55 9.59 12.90 -13.19
C LEU A 55 8.58 12.50 -14.25
N GLY A 56 7.86 13.44 -14.86
CA GLY A 56 6.96 13.06 -15.95
C GLY A 56 7.67 12.50 -17.18
N ASN A 57 8.84 12.98 -17.63
CA ASN A 57 9.50 12.28 -18.75
C ASN A 57 9.88 10.82 -18.43
N THR A 58 10.15 10.49 -17.16
CA THR A 58 10.49 9.12 -16.75
C THR A 58 9.25 8.29 -16.41
N PHE A 59 8.28 8.89 -15.72
CA PHE A 59 7.14 8.22 -15.11
C PHE A 59 5.86 8.33 -15.94
N ASP A 60 5.66 9.39 -16.72
CA ASP A 60 4.49 9.51 -17.60
C ASP A 60 4.44 8.34 -18.61
N PRO A 61 5.56 7.87 -19.22
CA PRO A 61 5.52 6.68 -20.07
C PRO A 61 5.09 5.41 -19.31
N LEU A 62 5.63 5.17 -18.11
CA LEU A 62 5.26 4.02 -17.28
C LEU A 62 3.79 4.09 -16.82
N PHE A 63 3.38 5.27 -16.40
CA PHE A 63 2.01 5.53 -15.99
C PHE A 63 1.04 5.29 -17.15
N ARG A 64 1.34 5.83 -18.33
CA ARG A 64 0.55 5.61 -19.55
C ARG A 64 0.58 4.16 -20.02
N LEU A 65 1.69 3.46 -19.81
CA LEU A 65 1.78 2.04 -20.11
C LEU A 65 0.80 1.24 -19.26
N VAL A 66 0.70 1.51 -17.95
CA VAL A 66 -0.16 0.76 -17.01
C VAL A 66 -1.62 1.20 -17.04
N TYR A 67 -1.90 2.50 -17.15
CA TYR A 67 -3.25 3.06 -17.01
C TYR A 67 -3.82 3.66 -18.30
N GLY A 68 -3.02 3.73 -19.37
CA GLY A 68 -3.41 4.33 -20.65
C GLY A 68 -3.11 5.82 -20.73
N THR A 69 -3.25 6.38 -21.93
CA THR A 69 -2.99 7.81 -22.20
C THR A 69 -4.10 8.73 -21.70
N ASN A 70 -5.33 8.24 -21.63
CA ASN A 70 -6.49 9.01 -21.22
C ASN A 70 -7.17 8.36 -20.01
N ILE A 71 -6.72 8.73 -18.81
CA ILE A 71 -7.20 8.15 -17.55
C ILE A 71 -8.66 8.47 -17.31
N LEU A 72 -9.10 9.67 -17.73
CA LEU A 72 -10.49 10.12 -17.59
C LEU A 72 -11.46 9.40 -18.53
N SER A 73 -10.97 8.57 -19.45
CA SER A 73 -11.82 7.74 -20.30
C SER A 73 -12.39 6.56 -19.52
N VAL A 74 -13.54 6.03 -19.95
CA VAL A 74 -14.13 4.81 -19.40
C VAL A 74 -13.15 3.63 -19.47
N HIS A 75 -12.37 3.53 -20.55
CA HIS A 75 -11.32 2.52 -20.69
C HIS A 75 -10.21 2.67 -19.65
N GLY A 76 -9.81 3.91 -19.34
CA GLY A 76 -8.85 4.22 -18.28
C GLY A 76 -9.38 3.83 -16.91
N PHE A 77 -10.64 4.16 -16.62
CA PHE A 77 -11.33 3.73 -15.40
C PHE A 77 -11.36 2.22 -15.25
N VAL A 78 -11.87 1.49 -16.26
CA VAL A 78 -11.94 0.01 -16.23
C VAL A 78 -10.57 -0.61 -16.01
N ARG A 79 -9.54 -0.11 -16.70
CA ARG A 79 -8.18 -0.61 -16.56
C ARG A 79 -7.63 -0.40 -15.15
N ALA A 80 -7.85 0.79 -14.58
CA ALA A 80 -7.48 1.07 -13.20
C ALA A 80 -8.22 0.15 -12.22
N SER A 81 -9.54 -0.01 -12.38
CA SER A 81 -10.35 -0.90 -11.55
C SER A 81 -9.85 -2.35 -11.59
N VAL A 82 -9.46 -2.87 -12.77
CA VAL A 82 -8.90 -4.22 -12.89
C VAL A 82 -7.60 -4.34 -12.08
N VAL A 83 -6.71 -3.35 -12.16
CA VAL A 83 -5.46 -3.33 -11.36
C VAL A 83 -5.79 -3.32 -9.87
N THR A 84 -6.70 -2.46 -9.43
CA THR A 84 -7.13 -2.38 -8.02
C THR A 84 -7.75 -3.70 -7.55
N CYS A 85 -8.59 -4.35 -8.36
CA CYS A 85 -9.17 -5.65 -8.05
C CYS A 85 -8.10 -6.73 -7.87
N ILE A 86 -7.14 -6.82 -8.80
CA ILE A 86 -6.05 -7.80 -8.72
C ILE A 86 -5.24 -7.59 -7.44
N LEU A 87 -4.91 -6.33 -7.11
CA LEU A 87 -4.15 -5.99 -5.90
C LEU A 87 -4.93 -6.28 -4.63
N CYS A 88 -6.23 -5.98 -4.61
CA CYS A 88 -7.10 -6.29 -3.48
C CYS A 88 -7.17 -7.80 -3.25
N LEU A 89 -7.39 -8.59 -4.31
CA LEU A 89 -7.39 -10.05 -4.23
C LEU A 89 -6.03 -10.60 -3.75
N LEU A 90 -4.93 -10.04 -4.25
CA LEU A 90 -3.59 -10.41 -3.83
C LEU A 90 -3.37 -10.12 -2.34
N PHE A 91 -3.72 -8.93 -1.85
CA PHE A 91 -3.57 -8.57 -0.45
C PHE A 91 -4.48 -9.38 0.46
N THR A 92 -5.72 -9.64 0.04
CA THR A 92 -6.64 -10.53 0.75
C THR A 92 -6.08 -11.94 0.83
N LEU A 93 -5.50 -12.47 -0.25
CA LEU A 93 -4.84 -13.77 -0.26
C LEU A 93 -3.63 -13.82 0.68
N LEU A 94 -2.76 -12.81 0.61
CA LEU A 94 -1.59 -12.72 1.50
C LEU A 94 -2.00 -12.64 2.98
N TRP A 95 -3.02 -11.84 3.27
CA TRP A 95 -3.60 -11.76 4.62
C TRP A 95 -4.19 -13.10 5.07
N ALA A 96 -4.94 -13.76 4.18
CA ALA A 96 -5.55 -15.07 4.45
C ALA A 96 -4.49 -16.16 4.69
N LEU A 97 -3.37 -16.13 3.97
CA LEU A 97 -2.24 -17.04 4.18
C LEU A 97 -1.53 -16.77 5.51
N ALA A 98 -1.37 -15.50 5.89
CA ALA A 98 -0.74 -15.12 7.15
C ALA A 98 -1.63 -15.43 8.37
N ASN A 99 -2.95 -15.33 8.22
CA ASN A 99 -3.94 -15.51 9.28
C ASN A 99 -4.81 -16.75 9.03
N PHE A 100 -4.18 -17.84 8.60
CA PHE A 100 -4.87 -19.06 8.19
C PHE A 100 -5.79 -19.62 9.28
N GLN A 101 -5.46 -19.44 10.57
CA GLN A 101 -6.31 -19.86 11.68
C GLN A 101 -7.59 -19.03 11.79
N GLU A 102 -7.51 -17.71 11.65
CA GLU A 102 -8.68 -16.82 11.63
C GLU A 102 -9.55 -17.10 10.40
N LEU A 103 -8.92 -17.26 9.23
CA LEU A 103 -9.60 -17.64 8.01
C LEU A 103 -10.34 -18.97 8.18
N ARG A 104 -9.72 -19.96 8.83
CA ARG A 104 -10.34 -21.25 9.09
C ARG A 104 -11.57 -21.10 10.00
N GLY A 105 -11.52 -20.24 11.01
CA GLY A 105 -12.67 -19.93 11.87
C GLY A 105 -13.82 -19.24 11.11
N ILE A 106 -13.49 -18.33 10.17
CA ILE A 106 -14.49 -17.60 9.38
C ILE A 106 -15.10 -18.47 8.27
N ALA A 107 -14.26 -19.24 7.56
CA ALA A 107 -14.67 -20.01 6.38
C ALA A 107 -15.20 -21.41 6.74
N PHE A 108 -14.76 -21.99 7.87
CA PHE A 108 -15.12 -23.35 8.30
C PHE A 108 -15.49 -23.41 9.80
N PRO A 109 -16.52 -22.65 10.24
CA PRO A 109 -16.92 -22.61 11.65
C PRO A 109 -17.34 -23.99 12.20
N ASP A 110 -17.82 -24.90 11.35
CA ASP A 110 -18.25 -26.24 11.78
C ASP A 110 -17.08 -27.17 12.17
N ILE A 111 -15.85 -26.90 11.68
CA ILE A 111 -14.67 -27.73 11.98
C ILE A 111 -14.09 -27.40 13.36
N THR A 112 -14.37 -26.23 13.93
CA THR A 112 -13.93 -25.85 15.28
C THR A 112 -14.83 -26.41 16.39
N GLY A 113 -15.89 -27.14 16.04
CA GLY A 113 -16.72 -27.91 16.99
C GLY A 113 -17.78 -27.09 17.73
N GLU A 114 -18.02 -25.83 17.33
CA GLU A 114 -18.94 -24.93 18.05
C GLU A 114 -20.33 -24.78 17.41
N PHE A 115 -20.58 -25.26 16.20
CA PHE A 115 -21.91 -25.15 15.57
C PHE A 115 -22.36 -26.41 14.83
N ASN A 116 -23.56 -26.90 15.15
CA ASN A 116 -24.24 -28.00 14.48
C ASN A 116 -25.22 -27.43 13.43
N SER A 117 -24.80 -27.18 12.18
CA SER A 117 -25.72 -27.18 11.03
C SER A 117 -24.99 -27.06 9.69
N ASP A 118 -25.14 -28.08 8.82
CA ASP A 118 -24.62 -28.13 7.43
C ASP A 118 -25.11 -26.98 6.51
N SER A 119 -26.05 -26.14 6.95
CA SER A 119 -26.53 -24.96 6.21
C SER A 119 -25.67 -23.70 6.35
N ASN A 120 -24.71 -23.65 7.29
CA ASN A 120 -24.00 -22.42 7.62
C ASN A 120 -22.79 -22.12 6.74
N LEU A 121 -22.10 -23.14 6.22
CA LEU A 121 -20.85 -22.94 5.46
C LEU A 121 -21.09 -22.17 4.15
N TYR A 122 -22.16 -22.50 3.42
CA TYR A 122 -22.55 -21.78 2.20
C TYR A 122 -22.90 -20.32 2.50
N PHE A 123 -23.60 -20.07 3.61
CA PHE A 123 -23.99 -18.73 4.05
C PHE A 123 -22.77 -17.87 4.41
N SER A 124 -21.83 -18.40 5.20
CA SER A 124 -20.60 -17.69 5.59
C SER A 124 -19.71 -17.34 4.41
N PHE A 125 -19.56 -18.26 3.45
CA PHE A 125 -18.78 -17.97 2.23
C PHE A 125 -19.44 -16.91 1.35
N HIS A 126 -20.76 -16.96 1.19
CA HIS A 126 -21.52 -15.94 0.44
C HIS A 126 -21.43 -14.57 1.11
N GLN A 127 -21.50 -14.52 2.43
CA GLN A 127 -21.34 -13.28 3.18
C GLN A 127 -19.92 -12.72 3.02
N PHE A 128 -18.88 -13.56 3.10
CA PHE A 128 -17.50 -13.15 2.85
C PHE A 128 -17.32 -12.58 1.44
N LEU A 129 -17.83 -13.29 0.42
CA LEU A 129 -17.74 -12.85 -0.97
C LEU A 129 -18.54 -11.57 -1.23
N GLY A 130 -19.74 -11.46 -0.66
CA GLY A 130 -20.57 -10.26 -0.73
C GLY A 130 -19.86 -9.06 -0.12
N ASN A 131 -19.28 -9.22 1.06
CA ASN A 131 -18.48 -8.19 1.72
C ASN A 131 -17.27 -7.79 0.87
N LEU A 132 -16.51 -8.77 0.36
CA LEU A 132 -15.37 -8.53 -0.52
C LEU A 132 -15.76 -7.69 -1.75
N VAL A 133 -16.87 -8.03 -2.41
CA VAL A 133 -17.39 -7.28 -3.57
C VAL A 133 -17.78 -5.86 -3.18
N VAL A 134 -18.50 -5.68 -2.07
CA VAL A 134 -18.89 -4.34 -1.58
C VAL A 134 -17.65 -3.51 -1.27
N TYR A 135 -16.64 -4.08 -0.60
CA TYR A 135 -15.40 -3.35 -0.28
C TYR A 135 -14.66 -2.92 -1.54
N ILE A 136 -14.49 -3.83 -2.49
CA ILE A 136 -13.80 -3.54 -3.74
C ILE A 136 -14.53 -2.43 -4.51
N LEU A 137 -15.84 -2.54 -4.68
CA LEU A 137 -16.63 -1.62 -5.51
C LEU A 137 -16.80 -0.24 -4.90
N PHE A 138 -17.05 -0.16 -3.59
CA PHE A 138 -17.40 1.10 -2.93
C PHE A 138 -16.22 1.80 -2.27
N PHE A 139 -15.19 1.06 -1.86
CA PHE A 139 -14.02 1.64 -1.19
C PHE A 139 -12.79 1.58 -2.07
N SER A 140 -12.32 0.38 -2.46
CA SER A 140 -11.03 0.24 -3.14
C SER A 140 -10.99 0.94 -4.49
N ILE A 141 -11.93 0.65 -5.39
CA ILE A 141 -11.92 1.21 -6.75
C ILE A 141 -12.07 2.74 -6.74
N PRO A 142 -13.05 3.35 -6.05
CA PRO A 142 -13.21 4.81 -6.08
C PRO A 142 -12.02 5.54 -5.47
N CYS A 143 -11.52 5.05 -4.33
CA CYS A 143 -10.36 5.63 -3.65
C CYS A 143 -9.08 5.53 -4.50
N ASP A 144 -8.76 4.33 -4.99
CA ASP A 144 -7.55 4.11 -5.79
C ASP A 144 -7.62 4.90 -7.10
N TYR A 145 -8.78 4.95 -7.76
CA TYR A 145 -8.95 5.75 -8.98
C TYR A 145 -8.77 7.26 -8.74
N ILE A 146 -9.26 7.79 -7.62
CA ILE A 146 -9.07 9.20 -7.29
C ILE A 146 -7.60 9.48 -6.94
N THR A 147 -6.96 8.62 -6.14
CA THR A 147 -5.52 8.78 -5.87
C THR A 147 -4.69 8.71 -7.16
N LEU A 148 -5.07 7.83 -8.09
CA LEU A 148 -4.44 7.70 -9.40
C LEU A 148 -4.56 8.99 -10.23
N LEU A 149 -5.74 9.62 -10.26
CA LEU A 149 -5.95 10.89 -10.95
C LEU A 149 -5.06 12.00 -10.38
N PHE A 150 -5.01 12.13 -9.05
CA PHE A 150 -4.17 13.13 -8.40
C PHE A 150 -2.68 12.84 -8.59
N SER A 151 -2.25 11.58 -8.51
CA SER A 151 -0.87 11.18 -8.80
C SER A 151 -0.48 11.53 -10.23
N HIS A 152 -1.36 11.30 -11.20
CA HIS A 152 -1.11 11.71 -12.59
C HIS A 152 -0.98 13.23 -12.74
N LEU A 153 -1.87 13.99 -12.11
CA LEU A 153 -1.80 15.46 -12.10
C LEU A 153 -0.50 15.94 -11.41
N ALA A 154 -0.08 15.30 -10.32
CA ALA A 154 1.17 15.58 -9.65
C ALA A 154 2.37 15.34 -10.57
N ILE A 155 2.38 14.22 -11.30
CA ILE A 155 3.41 13.93 -12.31
C ILE A 155 3.43 15.03 -13.37
N GLN A 156 2.31 15.32 -14.03
CA GLN A 156 2.24 16.33 -15.10
C GLN A 156 2.64 17.73 -14.64
N LYS A 157 2.24 18.14 -13.42
CA LYS A 157 2.55 19.46 -12.87
C LYS A 157 3.99 19.54 -12.35
N SER A 158 4.55 18.45 -11.83
CA SER A 158 5.95 18.40 -11.39
C SER A 158 6.92 18.61 -12.54
N VAL A 159 6.61 18.11 -13.74
CA VAL A 159 7.37 18.37 -14.98
C VAL A 159 7.43 19.85 -15.30
N ARG A 160 6.28 20.53 -15.26
CA ARG A 160 6.17 21.93 -15.69
C ARG A 160 6.76 22.89 -14.67
N ALA A 161 6.59 22.61 -13.38
CA ALA A 161 6.93 23.54 -12.30
C ALA A 161 8.30 23.29 -11.66
N ARG A 162 8.93 22.12 -11.91
CA ARG A 162 10.26 21.76 -11.39
C ARG A 162 10.38 21.86 -9.85
N SER A 163 9.25 21.77 -9.13
CA SER A 163 9.16 22.00 -7.68
C SER A 163 8.63 20.77 -6.96
N ILE A 164 9.48 20.18 -6.11
CA ILE A 164 9.12 19.02 -5.29
C ILE A 164 8.04 19.36 -4.26
N LEU A 165 8.02 20.60 -3.76
CA LEU A 165 7.01 21.07 -2.81
C LEU A 165 5.61 21.02 -3.43
N ARG A 166 5.46 21.40 -4.70
CA ARG A 166 4.16 21.32 -5.39
C ARG A 166 3.71 19.87 -5.59
N ALA A 167 4.65 18.97 -5.90
CA ALA A 167 4.34 17.54 -5.98
C ALA A 167 3.89 16.98 -4.62
N ALA A 168 4.58 17.35 -3.53
CA ALA A 168 4.22 16.98 -2.18
C ALA A 168 2.84 17.51 -1.76
N VAL A 169 2.54 18.78 -2.06
CA VAL A 169 1.21 19.37 -1.79
C VAL A 169 0.12 18.66 -2.59
N LEU A 170 0.34 18.35 -3.87
CA LEU A 170 -0.62 17.61 -4.68
C LEU A 170 -0.87 16.20 -4.14
N LEU A 171 0.15 15.56 -3.57
CA LEU A 171 -0.02 14.26 -2.92
C LEU A 171 -0.74 14.34 -1.59
N LEU A 172 -0.51 15.39 -0.81
CA LEU A 172 -1.30 15.65 0.38
C LEU A 172 -2.77 15.87 0.00
N CYS A 173 -3.05 16.61 -1.07
CA CYS A 173 -4.41 16.73 -1.61
C CYS A 173 -4.98 15.39 -2.08
N ALA A 174 -4.17 14.54 -2.73
CA ALA A 174 -4.56 13.19 -3.14
C ALA A 174 -4.98 12.33 -1.94
N TYR A 175 -4.18 12.38 -0.87
CA TYR A 175 -4.46 11.69 0.38
C TYR A 175 -5.76 12.17 1.01
N ILE A 176 -5.93 13.49 1.16
CA ILE A 176 -7.16 14.08 1.71
C ILE A 176 -8.38 13.70 0.86
N ALA A 177 -8.27 13.78 -0.47
CA ALA A 177 -9.35 13.39 -1.38
C ALA A 177 -9.71 11.91 -1.22
N CYS A 178 -8.72 11.02 -1.09
CA CYS A 178 -8.95 9.60 -0.82
C CYS A 178 -9.72 9.37 0.48
N VAL A 179 -9.31 10.04 1.56
CA VAL A 179 -9.99 9.96 2.87
C VAL A 179 -11.43 10.46 2.78
N LEU A 180 -11.67 11.57 2.07
CA LEU A 180 -13.02 12.12 1.87
C LEU A 180 -13.91 11.17 1.06
N VAL A 181 -13.37 10.53 0.03
CA VAL A 181 -14.10 9.56 -0.80
C VAL A 181 -14.43 8.31 0.01
N TYR A 182 -13.47 7.81 0.78
CA TYR A 182 -13.67 6.70 1.70
C TYR A 182 -14.78 7.01 2.70
N TYR A 183 -14.75 8.20 3.30
CA TYR A 183 -15.77 8.67 4.23
C TYR A 183 -17.14 8.85 3.55
N ALA A 184 -17.18 9.38 2.33
CA ALA A 184 -18.43 9.54 1.58
C ALA A 184 -19.06 8.18 1.22
N ALA A 185 -18.26 7.23 0.73
CA ALA A 185 -18.70 5.86 0.46
C ALA A 185 -19.26 5.20 1.71
N PHE A 186 -18.60 5.41 2.85
CA PHE A 186 -19.09 4.98 4.15
C PHE A 186 -20.48 5.58 4.49
N VAL A 187 -20.63 6.91 4.42
CA VAL A 187 -21.93 7.57 4.70
C VAL A 187 -23.02 7.04 3.77
N ILE A 188 -22.73 6.83 2.50
CA ILE A 188 -23.70 6.28 1.52
C ILE A 188 -24.13 4.87 1.93
N LEU A 189 -23.19 3.97 2.22
CA LEU A 189 -23.50 2.59 2.60
C LEU A 189 -24.31 2.53 3.90
N THR A 190 -23.99 3.37 4.89
CA THR A 190 -24.77 3.42 6.15
C THR A 190 -26.20 3.92 5.96
N LYS A 191 -26.45 4.78 4.97
CA LYS A 191 -27.80 5.29 4.66
C LYS A 191 -28.62 4.33 3.80
N ILE A 192 -27.97 3.55 2.95
CA ILE A 192 -28.62 2.50 2.15
C ILE A 192 -28.96 1.29 3.03
N HIS A 193 -28.15 1.01 4.05
CA HIS A 193 -28.32 -0.14 4.97
C HIS A 193 -29.72 -0.35 5.57
N PRO A 194 -30.36 0.65 6.21
CA PRO A 194 -31.70 0.45 6.78
C PRO A 194 -32.78 0.14 5.73
N LEU A 195 -32.50 0.31 4.43
CA LEU A 195 -33.39 -0.09 3.34
C LEU A 195 -33.25 -1.58 2.97
N THR A 196 -32.17 -2.25 3.41
CA THR A 196 -31.86 -3.66 3.10
C THR A 196 -32.06 -4.61 4.29
N ASN A 197 -32.83 -4.17 5.29
CA ASN A 197 -32.94 -4.69 6.67
C ASN A 197 -33.54 -6.12 6.84
N GLU A 198 -33.18 -7.09 6.00
CA GLU A 198 -33.59 -8.50 6.13
C GLU A 198 -32.45 -9.50 6.40
N GLY A 199 -31.21 -9.09 6.67
CA GLY A 199 -30.18 -10.08 7.02
C GLY A 199 -28.96 -9.48 7.72
N GLY A 200 -28.58 -10.07 8.86
CA GLY A 200 -27.53 -9.64 9.79
C GLY A 200 -26.08 -9.63 9.27
N GLY A 201 -25.88 -9.36 7.98
CA GLY A 201 -24.56 -9.37 7.34
C GLY A 201 -23.66 -8.18 7.71
N ILE A 202 -24.23 -7.11 8.28
CA ILE A 202 -23.64 -5.76 8.24
C ILE A 202 -23.21 -5.23 9.62
N GLU A 203 -23.53 -5.92 10.72
CA GLU A 203 -22.93 -5.61 12.04
C GLU A 203 -21.39 -5.70 12.03
N LEU A 204 -20.82 -6.54 11.17
CA LEU A 204 -19.37 -6.63 10.93
C LEU A 204 -18.77 -5.34 10.33
N ILE A 205 -19.55 -4.62 9.52
CA ILE A 205 -19.15 -3.33 8.95
C ILE A 205 -19.14 -2.26 10.05
N TRP A 206 -20.06 -2.34 11.02
CA TRP A 206 -20.20 -1.38 12.11
C TRP A 206 -19.08 -1.46 13.16
N GLY A 207 -18.52 -2.65 13.44
CA GLY A 207 -17.37 -2.80 14.36
C GLY A 207 -16.07 -2.17 13.84
N ALA A 208 -15.94 -2.02 12.53
CA ALA A 208 -14.75 -1.48 11.87
C ALA A 208 -14.68 0.05 11.80
N VAL A 209 -15.75 0.70 12.24
CA VAL A 209 -16.17 2.03 11.76
C VAL A 209 -16.01 3.15 12.78
N HIS A 210 -15.61 2.86 14.02
CA HIS A 210 -15.25 3.96 14.91
C HIS A 210 -13.98 4.66 14.40
N PHE A 211 -13.94 5.98 14.50
CA PHE A 211 -12.72 6.76 14.27
C PHE A 211 -11.61 6.30 15.23
N GLU A 212 -11.99 5.81 16.42
CA GLU A 212 -11.13 5.02 17.30
C GLU A 212 -10.61 3.77 16.61
N THR A 213 -11.42 3.02 15.85
CA THR A 213 -10.94 1.91 15.02
C THR A 213 -9.89 2.40 14.04
N LEU A 214 -10.03 3.47 13.27
CA LEU A 214 -8.92 3.96 12.40
C LEU A 214 -7.62 4.26 13.18
N VAL A 215 -7.71 4.87 14.36
CA VAL A 215 -6.54 5.12 15.24
C VAL A 215 -5.96 3.81 15.79
N ILE A 216 -6.82 2.91 16.25
CA ILE A 216 -6.53 1.56 16.77
C ILE A 216 -6.00 0.62 15.66
N PHE A 217 -6.43 0.84 14.43
CA PHE A 217 -6.13 0.09 13.20
C PHE A 217 -4.79 0.54 12.63
N PHE A 218 -4.51 1.85 12.70
CA PHE A 218 -3.16 2.33 12.54
C PHE A 218 -2.29 1.81 13.66
N SER A 219 -2.66 1.89 14.96
CA SER A 219 -1.83 1.47 16.09
C SER A 219 -1.71 -0.04 16.31
N GLY A 220 -2.43 -0.87 15.55
CA GLY A 220 -2.38 -2.34 15.65
C GLY A 220 -2.98 -2.92 16.93
N THR A 221 -3.80 -2.16 17.67
CA THR A 221 -4.36 -2.53 18.98
C THR A 221 -5.86 -2.84 18.93
N GLY A 222 -6.36 -3.27 17.77
CA GLY A 222 -7.76 -3.64 17.51
C GLY A 222 -8.36 -4.51 18.61
N PRO A 223 -9.58 -4.21 19.14
CA PRO A 223 -10.29 -5.20 19.92
C PRO A 223 -10.43 -6.46 19.07
N HIS A 224 -9.95 -7.59 19.60
CA HIS A 224 -9.94 -8.91 18.94
C HIS A 224 -11.32 -9.43 18.50
N GLU A 225 -12.39 -8.66 18.76
CA GLU A 225 -13.77 -9.01 18.51
C GLU A 225 -14.30 -8.54 17.14
N VAL A 226 -13.56 -7.69 16.41
CA VAL A 226 -13.96 -7.36 15.02
C VAL A 226 -13.41 -8.44 14.10
N SER A 227 -14.26 -9.42 13.78
CA SER A 227 -13.96 -10.66 13.04
C SER A 227 -13.66 -10.47 11.53
N GLY A 228 -12.93 -9.43 11.15
CA GLY A 228 -12.42 -9.23 9.80
C GLY A 228 -11.33 -8.17 9.72
N SER A 229 -10.23 -8.48 9.02
CA SER A 229 -9.20 -7.48 8.75
C SER A 229 -9.61 -6.58 7.59
N PHE A 230 -9.72 -5.28 7.88
CA PHE A 230 -9.99 -4.24 6.88
C PHE A 230 -8.73 -3.77 6.14
N GLY A 231 -7.57 -4.29 6.54
CA GLY A 231 -6.26 -3.84 6.12
C GLY A 231 -6.08 -4.01 4.62
N PRO A 232 -6.37 -5.19 4.05
CA PRO A 232 -6.26 -5.41 2.61
C PRO A 232 -7.02 -4.37 1.77
N TYR A 233 -8.22 -3.99 2.20
CA TYR A 233 -9.04 -3.00 1.50
C TYR A 233 -8.41 -1.61 1.59
N LEU A 234 -8.04 -1.17 2.79
CA LEU A 234 -7.39 0.11 2.99
C LEU A 234 -6.08 0.21 2.21
N TYR A 235 -5.20 -0.79 2.30
CA TYR A 235 -3.92 -0.80 1.58
C TYR A 235 -4.12 -0.82 0.07
N SER A 236 -5.12 -1.53 -0.44
CA SER A 236 -5.47 -1.49 -1.86
C SER A 236 -5.94 -0.11 -2.33
N SER A 237 -6.71 0.61 -1.50
CA SER A 237 -7.21 1.97 -1.79
C SER A 237 -6.11 3.03 -1.88
N PHE A 238 -4.96 2.79 -1.24
CA PHE A 238 -3.82 3.70 -1.24
C PHE A 238 -2.68 3.21 -2.14
N PHE A 239 -2.87 2.15 -2.92
CA PHE A 239 -1.76 1.56 -3.66
C PHE A 239 -1.13 2.55 -4.64
N ALA A 240 -1.93 3.21 -5.50
CA ALA A 240 -1.39 4.17 -6.46
C ALA A 240 -0.68 5.35 -5.76
N LEU A 241 -1.19 5.80 -4.61
CA LEU A 241 -0.57 6.84 -3.80
C LEU A 241 0.76 6.38 -3.20
N SER A 242 0.76 5.24 -2.51
CA SER A 242 1.94 4.64 -1.88
C SER A 242 3.04 4.39 -2.91
N TRP A 243 2.67 3.85 -4.08
CA TRP A 243 3.60 3.63 -5.18
C TRP A 243 4.30 4.93 -5.60
N PHE A 244 3.55 6.00 -5.78
CA PHE A 244 4.11 7.30 -6.19
C PHE A 244 4.93 7.98 -5.07
N VAL A 245 4.45 7.91 -3.82
CA VAL A 245 5.20 8.39 -2.64
C VAL A 245 6.52 7.66 -2.49
N SER A 246 6.51 6.32 -2.56
CA SER A 246 7.73 5.50 -2.52
C SER A 246 8.73 5.95 -3.56
N PHE A 247 8.30 6.21 -4.80
CA PHE A 247 9.19 6.71 -5.83
C PHE A 247 9.78 8.09 -5.55
N LEU A 248 8.96 9.04 -5.10
CA LEU A 248 9.46 10.37 -4.72
C LEU A 248 10.46 10.30 -3.57
N CYS A 249 10.18 9.46 -2.58
CA CYS A 249 11.09 9.17 -1.48
C CYS A 249 12.39 8.57 -2.01
N THR A 250 12.34 7.53 -2.84
CA THR A 250 13.52 6.93 -3.48
C THR A 250 14.33 7.97 -4.25
N ALA A 251 13.69 8.78 -5.11
CA ALA A 251 14.37 9.79 -5.91
C ALA A 251 15.04 10.87 -5.04
N THR A 252 14.38 11.27 -3.95
CA THR A 252 14.90 12.27 -2.99
C THR A 252 16.05 11.70 -2.18
N LEU A 253 15.88 10.51 -1.63
CA LEU A 253 16.90 9.83 -0.81
C LEU A 253 18.14 9.50 -1.62
N LEU A 254 17.96 9.07 -2.87
CA LEU A 254 19.09 8.83 -3.75
C LEU A 254 19.89 10.12 -4.00
N ARG A 255 19.23 11.27 -4.16
CA ARG A 255 19.92 12.56 -4.31
C ARG A 255 20.74 12.90 -3.06
N ILE A 256 20.15 12.68 -1.89
CA ILE A 256 20.84 12.87 -0.61
C ILE A 256 22.05 11.93 -0.56
N ILE A 257 21.88 10.66 -0.94
CA ILE A 257 22.96 9.67 -0.97
C ILE A 257 24.07 10.07 -1.94
N ILE A 258 23.76 10.51 -3.16
CA ILE A 258 24.79 10.93 -4.14
C ILE A 258 25.50 12.21 -3.67
N PHE A 259 24.76 13.12 -3.06
CA PHE A 259 25.33 14.32 -2.45
C PHE A 259 26.28 13.94 -1.31
N LEU A 260 25.86 13.02 -0.44
CA LEU A 260 26.66 12.52 0.68
C LEU A 260 27.81 11.62 0.21
N SER A 261 27.67 10.87 -0.87
CA SER A 261 28.68 9.94 -1.38
C SER A 261 29.87 10.67 -1.98
N LYS A 262 29.68 11.90 -2.49
CA LYS A 262 30.79 12.81 -2.80
C LYS A 262 31.63 13.14 -1.57
N SER A 263 31.03 13.10 -0.38
CA SER A 263 31.67 13.43 0.90
C SER A 263 32.10 12.19 1.71
N LEU A 264 31.49 11.03 1.47
CA LEU A 264 31.66 9.80 2.25
C LEU A 264 32.08 8.64 1.33
N GLY A 265 33.38 8.50 1.10
CA GLY A 265 33.96 7.43 0.27
C GLY A 265 33.67 5.99 0.75
N VAL A 266 33.19 5.82 1.99
CA VAL A 266 32.74 4.53 2.52
C VAL A 266 31.35 4.14 1.98
N LEU A 267 30.49 5.13 1.73
CA LEU A 267 29.12 4.88 1.24
C LEU A 267 29.12 4.41 -0.22
N THR A 268 30.09 4.87 -1.02
CA THR A 268 30.29 4.41 -2.40
C THR A 268 30.69 2.94 -2.48
N TRP A 269 31.31 2.37 -1.45
CA TRP A 269 31.67 0.95 -1.42
C TRP A 269 30.45 0.05 -1.20
N LEU A 270 29.52 0.48 -0.35
CA LEU A 270 28.26 -0.24 -0.07
C LEU A 270 27.24 -0.13 -1.22
N ILE A 271 27.33 0.91 -2.04
CA ILE A 271 26.36 1.22 -3.09
C ILE A 271 27.08 1.14 -4.45
N ASN A 272 27.35 -0.08 -4.92
CA ASN A 272 27.86 -0.31 -6.27
C ASN A 272 26.73 -0.15 -7.29
N VAL A 273 26.39 1.11 -7.58
CA VAL A 273 25.29 1.48 -8.49
C VAL A 273 25.48 0.88 -9.88
N ASP A 274 26.73 0.75 -10.36
CA ASP A 274 27.02 0.26 -11.69
C ASP A 274 26.65 -1.21 -11.90
N GLU A 275 26.87 -2.02 -10.88
CA GLU A 275 26.66 -3.46 -10.95
C GLU A 275 25.24 -3.86 -10.50
N HIS A 276 24.73 -3.19 -9.47
CA HIS A 276 23.46 -3.53 -8.80
C HIS A 276 22.53 -2.31 -8.59
N PRO A 277 22.13 -1.61 -9.67
CA PRO A 277 21.36 -0.38 -9.56
C PRO A 277 19.98 -0.57 -8.90
N VAL A 278 19.30 -1.70 -9.15
CA VAL A 278 17.97 -1.97 -8.60
C VAL A 278 18.07 -2.37 -7.13
N THR A 279 19.09 -3.16 -6.75
CA THR A 279 19.37 -3.50 -5.35
C THR A 279 19.66 -2.25 -4.52
N CYS A 280 20.40 -1.28 -5.08
CA CYS A 280 20.66 0.00 -4.40
C CYS A 280 19.36 0.74 -4.07
N ILE A 281 18.40 0.77 -5.00
CA ILE A 281 17.06 1.31 -4.74
C ILE A 281 16.36 0.52 -3.63
N GLY A 282 16.48 -0.81 -3.65
CA GLY A 282 15.95 -1.70 -2.64
C GLY A 282 16.46 -1.43 -1.23
N ILE A 283 17.77 -1.22 -1.06
CA ILE A 283 18.39 -0.89 0.24
C ILE A 283 17.80 0.41 0.80
N ILE A 284 17.62 1.42 -0.05
CA ILE A 284 17.05 2.72 0.35
C ILE A 284 15.59 2.54 0.74
N ALA A 285 14.81 1.84 -0.08
CA ALA A 285 13.40 1.57 0.18
C ALA A 285 13.22 0.77 1.48
N ALA A 286 13.99 -0.32 1.65
CA ALA A 286 13.96 -1.17 2.83
C ALA A 286 14.34 -0.39 4.10
N THR A 287 15.42 0.42 4.05
CA THR A 287 15.82 1.28 5.17
C THR A 287 14.74 2.28 5.53
N SER A 288 14.14 2.93 4.53
CA SER A 288 13.08 3.93 4.75
C SER A 288 11.84 3.32 5.39
N ILE A 289 11.38 2.19 4.83
CA ILE A 289 10.23 1.46 5.36
C ILE A 289 10.53 0.95 6.77
N GLY A 290 11.73 0.41 7.00
CA GLY A 290 12.15 -0.06 8.32
C GLY A 290 12.16 1.05 9.36
N ILE A 291 12.66 2.24 9.03
CA ILE A 291 12.64 3.42 9.90
C ILE A 291 11.20 3.87 10.16
N CYS A 292 10.38 4.04 9.11
CA CYS A 292 8.98 4.45 9.26
C CYS A 292 8.19 3.46 10.11
N TYR A 293 8.36 2.17 9.88
CA TYR A 293 7.68 1.11 10.63
C TYR A 293 8.16 1.07 12.08
N SER A 294 9.46 1.23 12.33
CA SER A 294 10.00 1.32 13.69
C SER A 294 9.46 2.53 14.46
N LEU A 295 9.44 3.71 13.81
CA LEU A 295 8.86 4.92 14.41
C LEU A 295 7.38 4.74 14.71
N PHE A 296 6.65 4.16 13.77
CA PHE A 296 5.24 3.82 13.93
C PHE A 296 5.02 2.91 15.16
N LEU A 297 5.81 1.83 15.31
CA LEU A 297 5.72 0.93 16.46
C LEU A 297 6.09 1.62 17.78
N ILE A 298 7.04 2.56 17.76
CA ILE A 298 7.39 3.36 18.95
C ILE A 298 6.21 4.27 19.35
N VAL A 299 5.62 4.98 18.39
CA VAL A 299 4.49 5.88 18.64
C VAL A 299 3.28 5.10 19.14
N ALA A 300 2.95 3.97 18.50
CA ALA A 300 1.84 3.10 18.89
C ALA A 300 1.99 2.51 20.29
N ARG A 301 3.22 2.42 20.82
CA ARG A 301 3.49 1.94 22.18
C ARG A 301 3.39 3.04 23.24
N ILE A 302 3.57 4.29 22.84
CA ILE A 302 3.51 5.46 23.74
C ILE A 302 2.06 5.95 23.90
N ALA A 303 1.28 5.87 22.82
CA ALA A 303 -0.16 6.16 22.81
C ALA A 303 -0.95 5.12 23.62
#